data_AF-A0A418RJL2-F1
#
_entry.id   AF-A0A418RJL2-F1
#
_cell.length_a   1.000
_cell.length_b   1.000
_cell.length_c   1.000
_cell.angle_alpha   90.00
_cell.angle_beta   90.00
_cell.angle_gamma   90.00
#
_symmetry.space_group_name_H-M   'P 1'
#
loop_
_entity.id
_entity.type
_entity.pdbx_description
1 polymer ?
#
loop_
_entity_poly.entity_id
_entity_poly.type
_entity_poly.pdbx_seq_one_letter_code
_entity_poly.pdbx_strand_id
1 'polypeptide(L)'
;MKPEEILKKASDIADGKRSTHGAENSFDLIAKFWTAYLQEAASMSVSITEVDVAQLMVLLKVARSVCGGHNLDNYTDQAGYSAWAGHLESMAEVERQRDIALHEAMKNQMVAAFELGLGKPTEPRSTSTPTEVYHAPPIFTRWD
;
A
#
# COMPACT_ATOMS: atom_id res chain seq x y z
N MET A 1 6.87 2.86 -31.37
CA MET A 1 6.03 1.84 -30.73
C MET A 1 4.61 2.38 -30.73
N LYS A 2 3.64 1.59 -31.18
CA LYS A 2 2.23 1.99 -31.20
C LYS A 2 1.63 1.88 -29.80
N PRO A 3 0.56 2.63 -29.46
CA PRO A 3 -0.09 2.55 -28.15
C PRO A 3 -0.46 1.12 -27.74
N GLU A 4 -0.98 0.30 -28.66
CA GLU A 4 -1.34 -1.09 -28.37
C GLU A 4 -0.13 -1.96 -27.96
N GLU A 5 1.06 -1.68 -28.50
CA GLU A 5 2.29 -2.40 -28.17
C GLU A 5 2.80 -2.02 -26.77
N ILE A 6 2.62 -0.75 -26.36
CA ILE A 6 2.96 -0.27 -25.01
C ILE A 6 2.07 -0.98 -23.98
N LEU A 7 0.75 -0.99 -24.21
CA LEU A 7 -0.21 -1.62 -23.30
C LEU A 7 0.04 -3.13 -23.17
N LYS A 8 0.32 -3.81 -24.29
CA LYS A 8 0.66 -5.23 -24.26
C LYS A 8 1.92 -5.51 -23.43
N LYS A 9 2.98 -4.72 -23.64
CA LYS A 9 4.22 -4.84 -22.84
C LYS A 9 4.00 -4.56 -21.35
N ALA A 10 3.21 -3.54 -21.03
CA ALA A 10 2.87 -3.21 -19.64
C ALA A 10 2.12 -4.37 -18.96
N SER A 11 1.17 -4.99 -19.66
CA SER A 11 0.46 -6.19 -19.17
C SER A 11 1.41 -7.35 -18.93
N ASP A 12 2.33 -7.63 -19.86
CA ASP A 12 3.30 -8.73 -19.70
C ASP A 12 4.24 -8.51 -18.49
N ILE A 13 4.59 -7.26 -18.20
CA ILE A 13 5.40 -6.90 -17.03
C ILE A 13 4.58 -7.04 -15.74
N ALA A 14 3.34 -6.55 -15.75
CA ALA A 14 2.44 -6.63 -14.60
C ALA A 14 2.10 -8.08 -14.22
N ASP A 15 1.92 -8.96 -15.20
CA ASP A 15 1.65 -10.40 -15.00
C ASP A 15 2.87 -11.20 -14.48
N GLY A 16 4.01 -10.57 -14.24
CA GLY A 16 5.23 -11.26 -13.79
C GLY A 16 5.86 -12.20 -14.83
N LYS A 17 5.47 -12.09 -16.12
CA LYS A 17 6.02 -12.93 -17.20
C LYS A 17 7.48 -12.61 -17.55
N ARG A 18 8.01 -11.48 -17.05
CA ARG A 18 9.45 -11.28 -16.92
C ARG A 18 9.88 -11.80 -15.55
N SER A 19 10.82 -12.73 -15.56
CA SER A 19 11.42 -13.43 -14.42
C SER A 19 12.13 -12.50 -13.41
N THR A 20 11.41 -11.59 -12.78
CA THR A 20 11.82 -10.85 -11.59
C THR A 20 10.83 -11.22 -10.49
N HIS A 21 11.21 -12.22 -9.69
CA HIS A 21 10.50 -12.64 -8.48
C HIS A 21 10.18 -11.42 -7.58
N GLY A 22 8.91 -11.25 -7.19
CA GLY A 22 8.54 -10.47 -5.98
C GLY A 22 7.92 -9.08 -6.15
N ALA A 23 7.31 -8.75 -7.30
CA ALA A 23 6.76 -7.40 -7.53
C ALA A 23 5.46 -7.08 -6.75
N GLU A 24 4.53 -8.03 -6.58
CA GLU A 24 3.27 -7.73 -5.87
C GLU A 24 3.45 -7.46 -4.37
N ASN A 25 4.38 -8.16 -3.69
CA ASN A 25 4.71 -7.89 -2.29
C ASN A 25 5.64 -6.67 -2.10
N SER A 26 6.03 -6.00 -3.19
CA SER A 26 6.97 -4.89 -3.10
C SER A 26 6.29 -3.56 -2.73
N PHE A 27 5.04 -3.31 -3.14
CA PHE A 27 4.40 -2.00 -2.93
C PHE A 27 4.10 -1.73 -1.45
N ASP A 28 3.44 -2.65 -0.75
CA ASP A 28 3.20 -2.55 0.70
C ASP A 28 4.51 -2.45 1.49
N LEU A 29 5.53 -3.26 1.15
CA LEU A 29 6.83 -3.20 1.81
C LEU A 29 7.53 -1.85 1.58
N ILE A 30 7.49 -1.32 0.35
CA ILE A 30 8.02 0.00 0.02
C ILE A 30 7.24 1.08 0.76
N ALA A 31 5.92 0.97 0.86
CA ALA A 31 5.07 1.93 1.57
C ALA A 31 5.45 2.01 3.05
N LYS A 32 5.69 0.86 3.69
CA LYS A 32 6.19 0.77 5.07
C LYS A 32 7.58 1.41 5.21
N PHE A 33 8.49 1.12 4.29
CA PHE A 33 9.83 1.72 4.33
C PHE A 33 9.82 3.22 4.12
N TRP A 34 9.04 3.73 3.17
CA TRP A 34 8.94 5.17 2.91
C TRP A 34 8.26 5.90 4.06
N THR A 35 7.21 5.32 4.64
CA THR A 35 6.57 5.83 5.85
C THR A 35 7.60 5.98 6.98
N ALA A 36 8.30 4.90 7.33
CA ALA A 36 9.30 4.92 8.40
C ALA A 36 10.44 5.90 8.09
N TYR A 37 10.93 5.93 6.86
CA TYR A 37 11.98 6.84 6.45
C TYR A 37 11.57 8.30 6.58
N LEU A 38 10.39 8.71 6.10
CA LEU A 38 9.95 10.10 6.16
C LEU A 38 9.63 10.53 7.59
N GLN A 39 9.13 9.61 8.41
CA GLN A 39 8.91 9.86 9.83
C GLN A 39 10.23 10.15 10.55
N GLU A 40 11.28 9.35 10.32
CA GLU A 40 12.56 9.53 10.99
C GLU A 40 13.44 10.63 10.37
N ALA A 41 13.53 10.69 9.04
CA ALA A 41 14.44 11.59 8.33
C ALA A 41 13.90 13.02 8.19
N ALA A 42 12.58 13.18 8.17
CA ALA A 42 11.93 14.47 7.94
C ALA A 42 10.96 14.88 9.05
N SER A 43 10.85 14.11 10.14
CA SER A 43 9.89 14.34 11.22
C SER A 43 8.44 14.48 10.73
N MET A 44 8.10 13.79 9.64
CA MET A 44 6.78 13.85 9.01
C MET A 44 5.88 12.75 9.56
N SER A 45 4.72 13.12 10.11
CA SER A 45 3.68 12.16 10.44
C SER A 45 2.83 11.88 9.20
N VAL A 46 3.24 10.89 8.42
CA VAL A 46 2.56 10.46 7.19
C VAL A 46 2.32 8.95 7.22
N SER A 47 1.25 8.51 6.58
CA SER A 47 1.00 7.08 6.32
C SER A 47 0.90 6.92 4.81
N ILE A 48 1.87 6.22 4.22
CA ILE A 48 1.90 5.92 2.79
C ILE A 48 1.28 4.54 2.60
N THR A 49 0.35 4.43 1.66
CA THR A 49 -0.27 3.17 1.24
C THR A 49 0.44 2.58 0.03
N GLU A 50 0.17 1.31 -0.27
CA GLU A 50 0.66 0.68 -1.51
C GLU A 50 0.12 1.35 -2.79
N VAL A 51 -1.10 1.90 -2.74
CA VAL A 51 -1.68 2.70 -3.84
C VAL A 51 -0.84 3.96 -4.06
N ASP A 52 -0.49 4.66 -2.99
CA ASP A 52 0.38 5.85 -3.07
C ASP A 52 1.72 5.50 -3.70
N VAL A 53 2.34 4.39 -3.31
CA VAL A 53 3.60 3.95 -3.92
C VAL A 53 3.43 3.73 -5.42
N ALA A 54 2.39 3.02 -5.86
CA ALA A 54 2.14 2.80 -7.28
C ALA A 54 1.99 4.12 -8.06
N GLN A 55 1.26 5.09 -7.51
CA GLN A 55 1.11 6.43 -8.10
C GLN A 55 2.44 7.22 -8.11
N LEU A 56 3.21 7.15 -7.03
CA LEU A 56 4.51 7.81 -6.93
C LEU A 56 5.53 7.20 -7.92
N MET A 57 5.43 5.90 -8.21
CA MET A 57 6.24 5.25 -9.25
C MET A 57 5.86 5.72 -10.67
N VAL A 58 4.59 6.06 -10.93
CA VAL A 58 4.18 6.73 -12.18
C VAL A 58 4.86 8.09 -12.27
N LEU A 59 4.79 8.91 -11.22
CA LEU A 59 5.42 10.24 -11.20
C LEU A 59 6.94 10.16 -11.41
N LEU A 60 7.61 9.16 -10.83
CA LEU A 60 9.02 8.91 -11.06
C LEU A 60 9.32 8.71 -12.55
N LYS A 61 8.49 7.92 -13.26
CA LYS A 61 8.69 7.67 -14.70
C LYS A 61 8.35 8.88 -15.56
N VAL A 62 7.37 9.69 -15.15
CA VAL A 62 7.10 11.00 -15.77
C VAL A 62 8.34 11.90 -15.63
N ALA A 63 8.89 12.05 -14.43
CA ALA A 63 10.09 12.86 -14.21
C ALA A 63 11.29 12.38 -15.06
N ARG A 64 11.50 11.06 -15.17
CA ARG A 64 12.55 10.48 -16.04
C ARG A 64 12.33 10.75 -17.53
N SER A 65 11.09 10.92 -17.98
CA SER A 65 10.79 11.29 -19.37
C SER A 65 11.12 12.75 -19.69
N VAL A 66 11.14 13.61 -18.67
CA VAL A 66 11.50 15.03 -18.82
C VAL A 66 13.01 15.22 -18.73
N CYS A 67 13.67 14.55 -17.78
CA CYS A 67 15.11 14.72 -17.53
C CYS A 67 15.99 13.80 -18.40
N GLY A 68 15.47 12.64 -18.81
CA GLY A 68 16.15 11.70 -19.69
C GLY A 68 15.75 11.94 -21.15
N GLY A 69 16.66 11.63 -22.08
CA GLY A 69 16.29 11.56 -23.50
C GLY A 69 15.14 10.58 -23.75
N HIS A 70 14.58 10.61 -24.97
CA HIS A 70 13.44 9.78 -25.34
C HIS A 70 13.68 8.27 -25.08
N ASN A 71 13.01 7.72 -24.07
CA ASN A 71 13.04 6.30 -23.70
C ASN A 71 11.61 5.74 -23.58
N LEU A 72 11.27 4.80 -24.45
CA LEU A 72 9.94 4.19 -24.53
C LEU A 72 9.58 3.33 -23.31
N ASP A 73 10.57 2.84 -22.56
CA ASP A 73 10.33 2.07 -21.34
C ASP A 73 9.66 2.94 -20.27
N ASN A 74 9.95 4.25 -20.23
CA ASN A 74 9.30 5.16 -19.27
C ASN A 74 7.77 5.15 -19.43
N TYR A 75 7.26 5.13 -20.66
CA TYR A 75 5.82 5.11 -20.93
C TYR A 75 5.20 3.74 -20.68
N THR A 76 5.97 2.67 -20.94
CA THR A 76 5.54 1.29 -20.63
C THR A 76 5.41 1.10 -19.12
N ASP A 77 6.39 1.58 -18.35
CA ASP A 77 6.38 1.52 -16.89
C ASP A 77 5.26 2.38 -16.30
N GLN A 78 5.00 3.58 -16.86
CA GLN A 78 3.84 4.40 -16.44
C GLN A 78 2.54 3.62 -16.57
N ALA A 79 2.29 3.01 -17.74
CA ALA A 79 1.08 2.22 -17.96
C ALA A 79 1.00 1.02 -16.99
N GLY A 80 2.11 0.34 -16.74
CA GLY A 80 2.18 -0.78 -15.80
C GLY A 80 1.87 -0.39 -14.36
N TYR A 81 2.51 0.67 -13.85
CA TYR A 81 2.26 1.16 -12.49
C TYR A 81 0.84 1.73 -12.33
N SER A 82 0.30 2.43 -13.34
CA SER A 82 -1.09 2.89 -13.32
C SER A 82 -2.10 1.74 -13.28
N ALA A 83 -1.84 0.64 -14.00
CA ALA A 83 -2.69 -0.55 -13.95
C ALA A 83 -2.70 -1.17 -12.54
N TRP A 84 -1.52 -1.31 -11.92
CA TRP A 84 -1.41 -1.80 -10.54
C TRP A 84 -2.08 -0.86 -9.54
N ALA A 85 -1.92 0.45 -9.68
CA ALA A 85 -2.60 1.42 -8.81
C ALA A 85 -4.12 1.24 -8.84
N GLY A 86 -4.71 1.05 -10.03
CA GLY A 86 -6.14 0.79 -10.18
C GLY A 86 -6.57 -0.55 -9.57
N HIS A 87 -5.73 -1.59 -9.69
CA HIS A 87 -5.99 -2.89 -9.05
C HIS A 87 -5.97 -2.79 -7.53
N LEU A 88 -4.93 -2.19 -6.94
CA LEU A 88 -4.79 -2.01 -5.50
C LEU A 88 -5.92 -1.15 -4.93
N GLU A 89 -6.31 -0.07 -5.62
CA GLU A 89 -7.44 0.76 -5.21
C GLU A 89 -8.75 -0.03 -5.20
N SER A 90 -8.96 -0.92 -6.16
CA SER A 90 -10.15 -1.79 -6.19
C SER A 90 -10.17 -2.77 -5.01
N MET A 91 -9.01 -3.29 -4.59
CA MET A 91 -8.91 -4.16 -3.43
C MET A 91 -9.13 -3.40 -2.13
N ALA A 92 -8.52 -2.22 -1.99
CA ALA A 92 -8.69 -1.34 -0.84
C ALA A 92 -10.15 -0.90 -0.69
N GLU A 93 -10.86 -0.65 -1.79
CA GLU A 93 -12.29 -0.34 -1.75
C GLU A 93 -13.12 -1.50 -1.21
N VAL A 94 -12.85 -2.73 -1.64
CA VAL A 94 -13.53 -3.92 -1.12
C VAL A 94 -13.31 -4.08 0.39
N GLU A 95 -12.09 -3.83 0.87
CA GLU A 95 -11.77 -3.89 2.30
C GLU A 95 -12.48 -2.79 3.10
N ARG A 96 -12.48 -1.54 2.60
CA ARG A 96 -13.22 -0.42 3.21
C ARG A 96 -14.72 -0.73 3.34
N GLN A 97 -15.34 -1.26 2.29
CA GLN A 97 -16.76 -1.62 2.33
C GLN A 97 -17.06 -2.75 3.32
N ARG A 98 -16.15 -3.72 3.44
CA ARG A 98 -16.25 -4.78 4.45
C ARG A 98 -16.19 -4.20 5.86
N ASP A 99 -15.26 -3.28 6.12
CA ASP A 99 -15.11 -2.66 7.44
C ASP A 99 -16.32 -1.82 7.84
N ILE A 100 -16.90 -1.08 6.89
CA ILE A 100 -18.16 -0.35 7.08
C ILE A 100 -19.29 -1.33 7.46
N ALA A 101 -19.46 -2.40 6.68
CA ALA A 101 -20.49 -3.40 6.93
C ALA A 101 -20.32 -4.09 8.30
N LEU A 102 -19.09 -4.40 8.70
CA LEU A 102 -18.78 -4.96 10.02
C LEU A 102 -19.12 -3.98 11.15
N HIS A 103 -18.76 -2.71 10.99
CA HIS A 103 -19.08 -1.67 11.97
C HIS A 103 -20.60 -1.46 12.13
N GLU A 104 -21.34 -1.46 11.02
CA GLU A 104 -22.79 -1.37 11.04
C GLU A 104 -23.43 -2.60 11.69
N ALA A 105 -22.97 -3.81 11.37
CA ALA A 105 -23.44 -5.04 12.01
C ALA A 105 -23.20 -5.02 13.53
N MET A 106 -22.02 -4.57 13.95
CA MET A 106 -21.67 -4.45 15.37
C MET A 106 -22.55 -3.41 16.07
N LYS A 107 -22.78 -2.24 15.47
CA LYS A 107 -23.73 -1.23 15.98
C LYS A 107 -25.13 -1.80 16.13
N ASN A 108 -25.63 -2.50 15.12
CA ASN A 108 -26.98 -3.10 15.14
C ASN A 108 -27.11 -4.15 16.24
N GLN A 109 -26.09 -5.00 16.45
CA GLN A 109 -26.07 -5.94 17.57
C GLN A 109 -26.07 -5.23 18.94
N MET A 110 -25.34 -4.13 19.09
CA MET A 110 -25.33 -3.36 20.33
C MET A 110 -26.70 -2.73 20.63
N VAL A 111 -27.38 -2.19 19.60
CA VAL A 111 -28.73 -1.64 19.73
C VAL A 111 -29.71 -2.75 20.13
N ALA A 112 -29.68 -3.90 19.45
CA ALA A 112 -30.56 -5.03 19.76
C ALA A 112 -30.33 -5.58 21.19
N ALA A 113 -29.07 -5.69 21.64
CA ALA A 113 -28.75 -6.09 23.01
C ALA A 113 -29.36 -5.12 24.03
N PHE A 114 -29.21 -3.81 23.79
CA PHE A 114 -29.78 -2.77 24.64
C PHE A 114 -31.32 -2.85 24.71
N GLU A 115 -32.00 -3.04 23.57
CA GLU A 115 -33.46 -3.20 23.51
C GLU A 115 -33.95 -4.44 24.28
N LEU A 116 -33.18 -5.52 24.26
CA LEU A 116 -33.48 -6.77 25.00
C LEU A 116 -33.11 -6.69 26.49
N GLY A 117 -32.61 -5.56 26.99
CA GLY A 117 -32.14 -5.41 28.37
C GLY A 117 -30.88 -6.22 28.68
N LEU A 118 -30.23 -6.77 27.67
CA LEU A 118 -28.94 -7.45 27.76
C LEU A 118 -27.88 -6.35 27.67
N GLY A 119 -27.16 -6.06 28.76
CA GLY A 119 -26.13 -5.02 28.78
C GLY A 119 -25.10 -5.13 27.65
N LYS A 120 -24.26 -4.09 27.47
CA LYS A 120 -23.30 -3.98 26.35
C LYS A 120 -22.56 -5.31 26.05
N PRO A 121 -22.48 -5.75 24.78
CA PRO A 121 -21.68 -6.91 24.41
C PRO A 121 -20.22 -6.69 24.82
N THR A 122 -19.56 -7.74 25.32
CA THR A 122 -18.12 -7.71 25.60
C THR A 122 -17.37 -7.53 24.27
N GLU A 123 -16.47 -6.54 24.19
CA GLU A 123 -15.65 -6.33 23.01
C GLU A 123 -14.94 -7.63 22.60
N PRO A 124 -14.87 -7.96 21.30
CA PRO A 124 -14.10 -9.10 20.84
C PRO A 124 -12.65 -8.92 21.27
N ARG A 125 -12.10 -9.93 21.94
CA ARG A 125 -10.71 -9.95 22.41
C ARG A 125 -9.80 -9.67 21.22
N SER A 126 -9.14 -8.51 21.22
CA SER A 126 -8.13 -8.18 20.24
C SER A 126 -7.13 -9.33 20.12
N THR A 127 -6.99 -9.89 18.92
CA THR A 127 -5.94 -10.85 18.59
C THR A 127 -4.62 -10.15 18.22
N SER A 128 -4.49 -8.83 18.47
CA SER A 128 -3.20 -8.17 18.37
C SER A 128 -2.26 -8.82 19.39
N THR A 129 -1.33 -9.63 18.91
CA THR A 129 -0.10 -9.94 19.64
C THR A 129 0.46 -8.63 20.19
N PRO A 130 0.83 -8.57 21.48
CA PRO A 130 1.45 -7.38 22.03
C PRO A 130 2.62 -6.99 21.12
N THR A 131 2.58 -5.76 20.58
CA THR A 131 3.74 -5.18 19.93
C THR A 131 4.84 -5.20 20.98
N GLU A 132 5.79 -6.13 20.88
CA GLU A 132 7.03 -6.05 21.64
C GLU A 132 7.59 -4.66 21.37
N VAL A 133 7.70 -3.87 22.44
CA VAL A 133 8.37 -2.58 22.40
C VAL A 133 9.81 -2.89 22.00
N TYR A 134 10.13 -2.66 20.72
CA TYR A 134 11.46 -2.87 20.20
C TYR A 134 12.37 -1.82 20.84
N HIS A 135 13.09 -2.22 21.90
CA HIS A 135 14.19 -1.44 22.41
C HIS A 135 15.33 -1.52 21.40
N ALA A 136 15.49 -0.46 20.60
CA ALA A 136 16.65 -0.34 19.73
C ALA A 136 17.93 -0.52 20.58
N PRO A 137 18.83 -1.46 20.25
CA PRO A 137 20.12 -1.53 20.93
C PRO A 137 20.87 -0.21 20.71
N PRO A 138 21.70 0.21 21.68
CA PRO A 138 22.46 1.46 21.56
C PRO A 138 23.25 1.41 20.25
N ILE A 139 23.03 2.44 19.42
CA ILE A 139 23.77 2.67 18.20
C ILE A 139 25.26 2.54 18.54
N PHE A 140 25.93 1.58 17.91
CA PHE A 140 27.38 1.47 17.93
C PHE A 140 27.96 2.83 17.53
N THR A 141 28.39 3.60 18.52
CA THR A 141 29.28 4.72 18.30
C THR A 141 30.65 4.13 18.02
N ARG A 142 31.29 4.68 16.98
CA ARG A 142 32.70 4.53 16.59
C ARG A 142 32.96 3.56 15.43
N TRP A 143 32.95 4.12 14.23
CA TRP A 143 33.84 3.71 13.16
C TRP A 143 35.12 4.53 13.34
N ASP A 144 36.14 3.91 13.92
CA ASP A 144 37.54 4.35 13.69
C ASP A 144 37.97 3.87 12.29
#